data_AF-A0A660LYQ2-F1
#
_entry.id   AF-A0A660LYQ2-F1
#
_cell.length_a   1.000
_cell.length_b   1.000
_cell.length_c   1.000
_cell.angle_alpha   90.00
_cell.angle_beta   90.00
_cell.angle_gamma   90.00
#
_symmetry.space_group_name_H-M   'P 1'
#
loop_
_entity.id
_entity.type
_entity.pdbx_description
1 polymer ?
#
loop_
_entity_poly.entity_id
_entity_poly.type
_entity_poly.pdbx_seq_one_letter_code
_entity_poly.pdbx_strand_id
1 'polypeptide(L)'
;MPVNIKKSRKDMAAVFKRMKNKLAPVLADGSQIHHVGSTAVPGLDGKNILDILISAKDSEHMNELRDKLVAIGYFPSLNPSSRQDYIFLASRKEETGEGDIHI
;
A
#
# COMPACT_ATOMS: atom_id res chain seq x y z
N MET A 1 15.12 -14.26 -4.92
CA MET A 1 15.85 -13.54 -5.99
C MET A 1 16.58 -12.35 -5.37
N PRO A 2 17.66 -11.81 -5.98
CA PRO A 2 18.31 -10.62 -5.44
C PRO A 2 17.40 -9.39 -5.55
N VAL A 3 17.43 -8.53 -4.53
CA VAL A 3 16.71 -7.26 -4.55
C VAL A 3 17.41 -6.28 -5.49
N ASN A 4 16.69 -5.79 -6.51
CA ASN A 4 17.22 -4.82 -7.46
C ASN A 4 16.80 -3.39 -7.07
N ILE A 5 17.78 -2.53 -6.79
CA ILE A 5 17.55 -1.13 -6.41
C ILE A 5 17.64 -0.25 -7.65
N LYS A 6 16.65 0.61 -7.84
CA LYS A 6 16.50 1.50 -8.99
C LYS A 6 16.59 2.95 -8.56
N LYS A 7 16.91 3.80 -9.54
CA LYS A 7 16.93 5.25 -9.35
C LYS A 7 15.52 5.76 -9.00
N SER A 8 15.48 6.70 -8.06
CA SER A 8 14.23 7.33 -7.62
C SER A 8 13.45 7.97 -8.77
N ARG A 9 12.13 7.83 -8.71
CA ARG A 9 11.20 8.42 -9.68
C ARG A 9 10.62 9.74 -9.17
N LYS A 10 10.74 10.80 -9.97
CA LYS A 10 10.28 12.15 -9.62
C LYS A 10 8.75 12.29 -9.54
N ASP A 11 8.01 11.37 -10.16
CA ASP A 11 6.55 11.44 -10.27
C ASP A 11 5.80 10.66 -9.18
N MET A 12 6.51 10.05 -8.22
CA MET A 12 5.90 9.21 -7.17
C MET A 12 4.83 9.93 -6.36
N ALA A 13 5.02 11.20 -6.02
CA ALA A 13 4.01 12.00 -5.33
C ALA A 13 2.72 12.14 -6.15
N ALA A 14 2.83 12.27 -7.48
CA ALA A 14 1.67 12.33 -8.37
C ALA A 14 1.00 10.95 -8.52
N VAL A 15 1.79 9.86 -8.58
CA VAL A 15 1.26 8.49 -8.56
C VAL A 15 0.48 8.23 -7.28
N PHE A 16 1.05 8.58 -6.11
CA PHE A 16 0.37 8.48 -4.83
C PHE A 16 -0.95 9.27 -4.82
N LYS A 17 -0.95 10.53 -5.25
CA LYS A 17 -2.17 11.36 -5.31
C LYS A 17 -3.28 10.71 -6.15
N ARG A 18 -2.92 10.11 -7.29
CA ARG A 18 -3.89 9.38 -8.13
C ARG A 18 -4.43 8.13 -7.42
N MET A 19 -3.57 7.36 -6.76
CA MET A 19 -3.99 6.16 -6.03
C MET A 19 -4.84 6.51 -4.81
N LYS A 20 -4.46 7.54 -4.05
CA LYS A 20 -5.27 8.09 -2.95
C LYS A 20 -6.68 8.44 -3.42
N ASN A 21 -6.81 9.13 -4.54
CA ASN A 21 -8.13 9.48 -5.11
C ASN A 21 -8.93 8.26 -5.56
N LYS A 22 -8.27 7.18 -6.02
CA LYS A 22 -8.94 5.92 -6.39
C LYS A 22 -9.40 5.13 -5.17
N LEU A 23 -8.61 5.15 -4.09
CA LEU A 23 -8.90 4.41 -2.87
C LEU A 23 -9.93 5.13 -2.00
N ALA A 24 -9.95 6.46 -1.98
CA ALA A 24 -10.82 7.25 -1.11
C ALA A 24 -12.31 6.84 -1.13
N PRO A 25 -12.96 6.53 -2.27
CA PRO A 25 -14.37 6.11 -2.28
C PRO A 25 -14.61 4.71 -1.70
N VAL A 26 -13.56 3.89 -1.58
CA VAL A 26 -13.62 2.50 -1.09
C VAL A 26 -13.43 2.44 0.42
N LEU A 27 -12.72 3.41 0.99
CA LEU A 27 -12.43 3.45 2.41
C LEU A 27 -13.61 4.08 3.17
N ALA A 28 -13.91 3.57 4.36
CA ALA A 28 -14.96 4.13 5.21
C ALA A 28 -14.62 5.57 5.63
N ASP A 29 -15.64 6.34 6.01
CA ASP A 29 -15.47 7.69 6.51
C ASP A 29 -14.50 7.72 7.70
N GLY A 30 -13.44 8.53 7.59
CA GLY A 30 -12.46 8.76 8.67
C GLY A 30 -11.10 8.06 8.53
N SER A 31 -10.92 7.17 7.55
CA SER A 31 -9.60 6.58 7.28
C SER A 31 -8.61 7.61 6.73
N GLN A 32 -7.43 7.69 7.34
CA GLN A 32 -6.33 8.50 6.84
C GLN A 32 -5.46 7.68 5.88
N ILE A 33 -5.06 8.30 4.77
CA ILE A 33 -4.23 7.69 3.73
C ILE A 33 -2.92 8.46 3.65
N HIS A 34 -1.81 7.76 3.93
CA HIS A 34 -0.46 8.33 3.99
C HIS A 34 0.45 7.67 2.95
N HIS A 35 1.35 8.46 2.36
CA HIS A 35 2.42 7.95 1.50
C HIS A 35 3.60 7.59 2.40
N VAL A 36 4.01 6.33 2.40
CA VAL A 36 5.12 5.83 3.23
C VAL A 36 6.14 5.09 2.36
N GLY A 37 7.17 4.54 3.00
CA GLY A 37 8.22 3.79 2.31
C GLY A 37 9.17 4.67 1.50
N SER A 38 10.02 4.02 0.71
CA SER A 38 11.12 4.70 0.01
C SER A 38 10.63 5.74 -1.01
N THR A 39 9.52 5.47 -1.69
CA THR A 39 8.98 6.36 -2.73
C THR A 39 8.34 7.64 -2.17
N ALA A 40 8.12 7.71 -0.86
CA ALA A 40 7.67 8.92 -0.18
C ALA A 40 8.82 9.92 0.09
N VAL A 41 10.08 9.47 -0.01
CA VAL A 41 11.27 10.29 0.22
C VAL A 41 11.83 10.77 -1.14
N PRO A 42 11.77 12.07 -1.46
CA PRO A 42 12.30 12.59 -2.72
C PRO A 42 13.79 12.26 -2.88
N GLY A 43 14.15 11.67 -4.02
CA GLY A 43 15.55 11.36 -4.34
C GLY A 43 16.08 10.02 -3.79
N LEU A 44 15.30 9.30 -2.98
CA LEU A 44 15.73 8.02 -2.41
C LEU A 44 15.54 6.86 -3.39
N ASP A 45 16.65 6.22 -3.76
CA ASP A 45 16.66 5.03 -4.60
C ASP A 45 15.99 3.84 -3.88
N GLY A 46 15.32 2.97 -4.64
CA GLY A 46 14.55 1.88 -4.06
C GLY A 46 14.00 0.93 -5.11
N LYS A 47 13.09 0.04 -4.72
CA LYS A 47 12.42 -0.88 -5.65
C LYS A 47 11.41 -0.19 -6.58
N ASN A 48 11.12 1.10 -6.36
CA ASN A 48 10.04 1.85 -7.01
C ASN A 48 8.66 1.20 -6.82
N ILE A 49 8.40 0.74 -5.60
CA ILE A 49 7.09 0.25 -5.12
C ILE A 49 6.41 1.39 -4.35
N LEU A 50 5.11 1.57 -4.56
CA LEU A 50 4.33 2.55 -3.83
C LEU A 50 3.79 1.93 -2.54
N ASP A 51 4.31 2.34 -1.39
CA ASP A 51 3.78 1.93 -0.09
C ASP A 51 2.79 2.98 0.43
N ILE A 52 1.56 2.55 0.76
CA ILE A 52 0.49 3.38 1.27
C ILE A 52 0.12 2.87 2.66
N LEU A 53 -0.01 3.75 3.65
CA LEU A 53 -0.55 3.38 4.96
C LEU A 53 -1.98 3.89 5.08
N ILE A 54 -2.89 3.01 5.50
CA ILE A 54 -4.30 3.37 5.76
C ILE A 54 -4.62 3.12 7.22
N SER A 55 -5.10 4.14 7.93
CA SER A 55 -5.53 3.99 9.31
C SER A 55 -6.96 3.45 9.42
N ALA A 56 -7.19 2.57 10.38
CA ALA A 56 -8.50 2.14 10.84
C ALA A 56 -8.74 2.63 12.28
N LYS A 57 -10.02 2.77 12.66
CA LYS A 57 -10.39 3.16 14.02
C LYS A 57 -10.06 2.08 15.05
N ASP A 58 -10.30 0.84 14.69
CA ASP A 58 -10.12 -0.37 15.50
C ASP A 58 -9.96 -1.60 14.58
N SER A 59 -9.84 -2.78 15.19
CA SER A 59 -9.62 -4.04 14.46
C SER A 59 -10.82 -4.48 13.62
N GLU A 60 -12.05 -4.14 13.99
CA GLU A 60 -13.25 -4.46 13.21
C GLU A 60 -13.22 -3.69 11.89
N HIS A 61 -13.03 -2.36 11.97
CA HIS A 61 -12.90 -1.51 10.78
C HIS A 61 -11.70 -1.90 9.92
N MET A 62 -10.61 -2.36 10.52
CA MET A 62 -9.44 -2.85 9.78
C MET A 62 -9.78 -4.10 8.94
N ASN A 63 -10.57 -5.03 9.47
CA ASN A 63 -11.05 -6.19 8.72
C ASN A 63 -12.02 -5.80 7.61
N GLU A 64 -12.93 -4.85 7.84
CA GLU A 64 -13.80 -4.32 6.79
C GLU A 64 -13.01 -3.66 5.66
N LEU A 65 -11.99 -2.85 6.00
CA LEU A 65 -11.11 -2.23 5.02
C LEU A 65 -10.35 -3.28 4.21
N ARG A 66 -9.82 -4.32 4.87
CA ARG A 66 -9.21 -5.47 4.18
C ARG A 66 -10.19 -6.05 3.17
N ASP A 67 -11.42 -6.35 3.58
CA ASP A 67 -12.40 -7.01 2.70
C ASP A 67 -12.79 -6.14 1.50
N LYS A 68 -12.94 -4.83 1.70
CA LYS A 68 -13.17 -3.86 0.61
C LYS A 68 -11.99 -3.79 -0.36
N LEU A 69 -10.75 -3.79 0.15
CA LEU A 69 -9.55 -3.79 -0.69
C LEU A 69 -9.39 -5.10 -1.46
N VAL A 70 -9.72 -6.24 -0.85
CA VAL A 70 -9.75 -7.55 -1.52
C VAL A 70 -10.75 -7.55 -2.66
N ALA A 71 -11.95 -7.00 -2.44
CA ALA A 71 -12.99 -6.92 -3.47
C ALA A 71 -12.57 -6.12 -4.73
N ILE A 72 -11.61 -5.20 -4.60
CA ILE A 72 -11.07 -4.42 -5.73
C ILE A 72 -9.72 -4.94 -6.25
N GLY A 73 -9.29 -6.13 -5.82
CA GLY A 73 -8.14 -6.82 -6.39
C GLY A 73 -6.80 -6.66 -5.64
N TYR A 74 -6.82 -6.27 -4.36
CA TYR A 74 -5.65 -6.41 -3.49
C TYR A 74 -5.62 -7.80 -2.82
N PHE A 75 -4.43 -8.27 -2.50
CA PHE A 75 -4.20 -9.60 -1.97
C PHE A 75 -3.54 -9.52 -0.60
N PRO A 76 -4.11 -10.15 0.45
CA PRO A 76 -3.46 -10.23 1.74
C PRO A 76 -2.14 -11.01 1.65
N SER A 77 -1.20 -10.70 2.53
CA SER A 77 0.04 -11.47 2.65
C SER A 77 -0.23 -12.98 2.83
N LEU A 78 0.52 -13.82 2.11
CA LEU A 78 0.54 -15.26 2.34
C LEU A 78 1.19 -15.63 3.69
N ASN A 79 1.97 -14.71 4.25
CA ASN A 79 2.58 -14.81 5.58
C ASN A 79 2.10 -13.63 6.43
N PRO A 80 0.89 -13.69 7.02
CA PRO A 80 0.33 -12.60 7.80
C PRO A 80 1.15 -12.34 9.07
N SER A 81 1.18 -11.09 9.51
CA SER A 81 1.79 -10.73 10.79
C SER A 81 1.02 -11.36 11.95
N SER A 82 1.70 -11.68 13.05
CA SER A 82 1.04 -12.03 14.32
C SER A 82 0.42 -10.82 15.02
N ARG A 83 0.71 -9.62 14.53
CA ARG A 83 0.17 -8.36 15.03
C ARG A 83 -1.31 -8.22 14.66
N GLN A 84 -2.15 -8.02 15.67
CA GLN A 84 -3.59 -7.83 15.49
C GLN A 84 -3.95 -6.42 15.00
N ASP A 85 -3.01 -5.47 15.05
CA ASP A 85 -3.16 -4.07 14.66
C ASP A 85 -2.58 -3.76 13.27
N TYR A 86 -2.31 -4.80 12.47
CA TYR A 86 -1.64 -4.64 11.18
C TYR A 86 -2.09 -5.71 10.17
N ILE A 87 -2.50 -5.26 8.98
CA ILE A 87 -2.78 -6.12 7.83
C ILE A 87 -2.00 -5.57 6.65
N PHE A 88 -1.26 -6.44 5.98
CA PHE A 88 -0.54 -6.12 4.75
C PHE A 88 -1.29 -6.66 3.53
N LEU A 89 -1.47 -5.81 2.53
CA LEU A 89 -1.99 -6.17 1.22
C LEU A 89 -1.08 -5.70 0.08
N ALA A 90 -1.08 -6.43 -1.02
CA ALA A 90 -0.35 -6.10 -2.23
C ALA A 90 -1.25 -6.08 -3.47
N SER A 91 -0.90 -5.31 -4.49
CA SER A 91 -1.61 -5.27 -5.78
C SER A 91 -1.45 -6.54 -6.63
N ARG A 92 -0.61 -7.49 -6.20
CA ARG A 92 -0.36 -8.78 -6.87
C ARG A 92 -0.19 -9.88 -5.83
N LYS A 93 -0.44 -11.14 -6.23
CA LYS A 93 -0.24 -12.33 -5.39
C LYS A 93 1.21 -12.81 -5.33
N GLU A 94 2.01 -12.44 -6.33
CA GLU A 94 3.39 -12.92 -6.53
C GLU A 94 4.42 -11.94 -5.95
N GLU A 95 5.72 -12.19 -6.20
CA GLU A 95 6.80 -11.29 -5.79
C GLU A 95 6.59 -9.90 -6.40
N THR A 96 6.51 -8.88 -5.55
CA THR A 96 6.27 -7.51 -5.98
C THR A 96 7.53 -6.86 -6.55
N GLY A 97 7.32 -6.07 -7.61
CA GLY A 97 8.35 -5.38 -8.33
C GLY A 97 7.99 -3.92 -8.59
N GLU A 98 8.80 -3.24 -9.40
CA GLU A 98 8.55 -1.84 -9.74
C GLU A 98 7.12 -1.63 -10.28
N GLY A 99 6.47 -0.59 -9.78
CA GLY A 99 5.11 -0.22 -10.18
C GLY A 99 4.00 -0.91 -9.39
N ASP A 100 4.34 -1.87 -8.51
CA ASP A 100 3.38 -2.47 -7.59
C ASP A 100 3.05 -1.53 -6.42
N ILE A 101 1.97 -1.87 -5.72
CA ILE A 101 1.43 -1.12 -4.59
C ILE A 101 1.32 -2.04 -3.39
N HIS A 102 1.77 -1.54 -2.25
CA HIS A 102 1.53 -2.13 -0.94
C HIS A 102 0.62 -1.23 -0.11
N ILE A 103 -0.25 -1.86 0.67
CA ILE A 103 -1.15 -1.22 1.64
C ILE A 103 -0.96 -1.88 3.00
#